data_AF-A0A9D4JM36-F1
#
_entry.id   AF-A0A9D4JM36-F1
#
_cell.length_a   1.000
_cell.length_b   1.000
_cell.length_c   1.000
_cell.angle_alpha   90.00
_cell.angle_beta   90.00
_cell.angle_gamma   90.00
#
_symmetry.space_group_name_H-M   'P 1'
#
loop_
_entity.id
_entity.type
_entity.pdbx_description
1 polymer ?
#
loop_
_entity_poly.entity_id
_entity_poly.type
_entity_poly.pdbx_seq_one_letter_code
_entity_poly.pdbx_strand_id
1 'polypeptide(L)'
;MFGRDGLQKHRDEIKEQLQKRGYNGRFIETELKKVDSKKREDLLRTKVPSKSTSRVPLVITFSKALPNVGHILRKHLPTLHTSDHMKNVFPGTR
;
A
#
# COMPACT_ATOMS: atom_id res chain seq x y z
N MET A 1 21.37 17.22 -6.56
CA MET A 1 21.19 16.76 -5.16
C MET A 1 19.80 17.17 -4.71
N PHE A 2 18.93 16.23 -4.31
CA PHE A 2 17.64 16.59 -3.71
C PHE A 2 17.92 17.11 -2.30
N GLY A 3 17.85 18.43 -2.13
CA GLY A 3 18.09 19.11 -0.86
C GLY A 3 17.03 18.74 0.18
N ARG A 4 17.37 18.92 1.46
CA ARG A 4 16.50 18.66 2.62
C ARG A 4 15.09 19.26 2.47
N ASP A 5 14.97 20.36 1.74
CA ASP A 5 13.70 21.05 1.44
C ASP A 5 12.71 20.20 0.64
N GLY A 6 13.20 19.37 -0.30
CA GLY A 6 12.36 18.48 -1.10
C GLY A 6 11.78 17.32 -0.27
N LEU A 7 12.53 16.84 0.72
CA LEU A 7 12.08 15.79 1.62
C LEU A 7 10.95 16.28 2.53
N GLN A 8 11.11 17.49 3.08
CA GLN A 8 10.10 18.09 3.96
C GLN A 8 8.81 18.39 3.19
N LYS A 9 8.90 18.96 1.99
CA LYS A 9 7.73 19.19 1.13
C LYS A 9 6.99 17.88 0.81
N HIS A 10 7.73 16.83 0.48
CA HIS A 10 7.15 15.51 0.21
C HIS A 10 6.48 14.87 1.44
N ARG A 11 7.05 15.09 2.63
CA ARG A 11 6.50 14.64 3.92
C ARG A 11 5.15 15.30 4.18
N ASP A 12 5.07 16.61 3.93
CA ASP A 12 3.84 17.39 4.12
C ASP A 12 2.75 16.97 3.13
N GLU A 13 3.10 16.73 1.86
CA GLU A 13 2.19 16.16 0.85
C GLU A 13 1.62 14.80 1.27
N ILE A 14 2.46 13.90 1.81
CA ILE A 14 2.02 12.59 2.31
C ILE A 14 1.04 12.77 3.47
N LYS A 15 1.37 13.64 4.41
CA LYS A 15 0.54 13.90 5.59
C LYS A 15 -0.84 14.41 5.18
N GLU A 16 -0.90 15.39 4.26
CA GLU A 16 -2.15 15.93 3.74
C GLU A 16 -3.00 14.85 3.05
N GLN A 17 -2.39 14.04 2.19
CA GLN A 17 -3.09 12.95 1.49
C GLN A 17 -3.63 11.89 2.45
N LEU A 18 -2.89 11.54 3.50
CA LEU A 18 -3.35 10.58 4.50
C LEU A 18 -4.47 11.16 5.37
N GLN A 19 -4.40 12.43 5.74
CA GLN A 19 -5.48 13.10 6.45
C GLN A 19 -6.76 13.17 5.58
N LYS A 20 -6.65 13.51 4.30
CA LYS A 20 -7.78 13.49 3.34
C LYS A 20 -8.46 12.12 3.22
N ARG A 21 -7.71 11.03 3.46
CA ARG A 21 -8.22 9.66 3.47
C ARG A 21 -8.86 9.25 4.81
N GLY A 22 -8.88 10.14 5.80
CA GLY A 22 -9.49 9.90 7.12
C GLY A 22 -8.55 9.24 8.14
N TYR A 23 -7.25 9.16 7.89
CA TYR A 23 -6.30 8.64 8.88
C TYR A 23 -6.06 9.67 10.01
N ASN A 24 -5.95 9.19 11.25
CA ASN A 24 -5.73 10.04 12.42
C ASN A 24 -4.37 10.76 12.34
N GLY A 25 -4.39 12.10 12.47
CA GLY A 25 -3.19 12.93 12.41
C GLY A 25 -2.10 12.57 13.43
N ARG A 26 -2.48 12.19 14.65
CA ARG A 26 -1.52 11.81 15.72
C ARG A 26 -0.83 10.50 15.40
N PHE A 27 -1.58 9.56 14.81
CA PHE A 27 -1.02 8.30 14.30
C PHE A 27 -0.04 8.55 13.16
N ILE A 28 -0.42 9.38 12.17
CA ILE A 28 0.45 9.73 11.04
C ILE A 28 1.76 10.34 11.52
N GLU A 29 1.71 11.31 12.44
CA GLU A 29 2.92 11.98 12.95
C GLU A 29 3.85 11.01 13.68
N THR A 30 3.27 10.09 14.47
CA THR A 30 4.02 9.07 15.20
C THR A 30 4.75 8.14 14.24
N GLU A 31 4.10 7.70 13.17
CA GLU A 31 4.71 6.84 12.16
C GLU A 31 5.75 7.57 11.32
N LEU A 32 5.50 8.83 10.93
CA LEU A 32 6.49 9.64 10.20
C LEU A 32 7.77 9.84 11.03
N LYS A 33 7.65 10.09 12.33
CA LYS A 33 8.81 10.23 13.22
C LYS A 33 9.65 8.94 13.30
N LYS A 34 9.01 7.76 13.22
CA LYS A 34 9.73 6.49 13.14
C LYS A 34 10.53 6.37 11.85
N VAL A 35 9.98 6.83 10.73
CA VAL A 35 10.68 6.84 9.43
C VAL A 35 11.88 7.77 9.49
N ASP A 36 11.75 8.95 10.08
CA ASP A 36 12.85 9.92 10.22
C ASP A 36 14.03 9.34 11.03
N SER A 37 13.77 8.43 11.97
CA SER A 37 14.81 7.76 12.77
C SER A 37 15.52 6.61 12.06
N LYS A 38 15.02 6.14 10.90
CA LYS A 38 15.61 5.02 10.17
C LYS A 38 16.71 5.48 9.22
N LYS A 39 17.84 4.78 9.27
CA LYS A 39 18.93 4.97 8.31
C LYS A 39 18.51 4.49 6.92
N ARG A 40 18.99 5.17 5.88
CA ARG A 40 18.65 4.88 4.48
C ARG A 40 19.04 3.45 4.10
N GLU A 41 20.18 2.99 4.59
CA GLU A 41 20.74 1.68 4.29
C GLU A 41 19.79 0.56 4.78
N ASP A 42 19.17 0.76 5.94
CA ASP A 42 18.23 -0.21 6.51
C ASP A 42 16.90 -0.25 5.76
N LEU A 43 16.52 0.85 5.08
CA LEU A 43 15.33 0.91 4.23
C LEU A 43 15.55 0.19 2.88
N LEU A 44 16.79 0.13 2.40
CA LEU A 44 17.14 -0.49 1.12
C LEU A 44 17.48 -1.99 1.23
N ARG A 45 17.55 -2.54 2.46
CA ARG A 45 17.74 -3.98 2.67
C ARG A 45 16.53 -4.74 2.12
N THR A 46 16.73 -5.44 0.99
CA THR A 46 15.75 -6.38 0.47
C THR A 46 15.65 -7.57 1.41
N LYS A 47 14.42 -7.90 1.85
CA LYS A 47 14.20 -9.15 2.58
C LYS A 47 14.51 -10.29 1.64
N VAL A 48 15.43 -11.17 2.04
CA VAL A 48 15.65 -12.44 1.35
C VAL A 48 14.31 -13.20 1.37
N PRO A 49 13.72 -13.55 0.22
CA PRO A 49 12.44 -14.25 0.18
C PRO A 49 12.59 -15.59 0.91
N SER A 50 11.78 -15.81 1.94
CA SER A 50 11.85 -17.03 2.75
C SER A 50 11.34 -18.27 2.01
N LYS A 51 10.54 -18.08 0.94
CA LYS A 51 10.05 -19.12 0.03
C LYS A 51 9.80 -18.54 -1.36
N SER A 52 10.28 -19.21 -2.41
CA SER A 52 9.87 -18.94 -3.78
C SER A 52 8.42 -19.37 -3.95
N THR A 53 7.52 -18.41 -4.14
CA THR A 53 6.13 -18.72 -4.51
C THR A 53 5.99 -18.65 -6.02
N SER A 54 5.46 -19.70 -6.65
CA SER A 54 5.11 -19.78 -8.08
C SER A 54 3.99 -18.81 -8.53
N ARG A 55 3.70 -17.76 -7.75
CA ARG A 55 2.62 -16.83 -8.01
C ARG A 55 3.12 -15.67 -8.86
N VAL A 56 2.36 -15.32 -9.89
CA VAL A 56 2.61 -14.13 -10.71
C VAL A 56 2.26 -12.88 -9.90
N PRO A 57 3.22 -11.98 -9.61
CA PRO A 57 2.93 -10.76 -8.88
C PRO A 57 2.17 -9.78 -9.78
N LEU A 58 0.99 -9.32 -9.34
CA LEU A 58 0.33 -8.16 -9.93
C LEU A 58 1.01 -6.89 -9.41
N VAL A 59 1.95 -6.35 -10.18
CA VAL A 59 2.64 -5.10 -9.83
C VAL A 59 1.82 -3.93 -10.37
N ILE A 60 0.99 -3.33 -9.50
CA ILE A 60 0.38 -2.04 -9.80
C ILE A 60 1.33 -0.92 -9.40
N THR A 61 1.54 0.04 -10.30
CA THR A 61 2.21 1.31 -10.00
C THR A 61 1.33 2.09 -9.02
N PHE A 62 1.63 2.00 -7.73
CA PHE A 62 0.89 2.71 -6.69
C PHE A 62 1.11 4.22 -6.82
N SER A 63 0.21 4.92 -7.53
CA SER A 63 0.06 6.36 -7.38
C SER A 63 -0.45 6.68 -5.98
N LYS A 64 0.13 7.69 -5.32
CA LYS A 64 -0.31 8.17 -4.01
C LYS A 64 -1.72 8.78 -4.01
N ALA A 65 -2.35 8.94 -5.17
CA ALA A 65 -3.74 9.37 -5.29
C ALA A 65 -4.73 8.18 -5.26
N LEU A 66 -4.26 6.94 -5.45
CA LEU A 66 -5.16 5.79 -5.56
C LEU A 66 -5.71 5.34 -4.20
N PRO A 67 -7.00 5.04 -4.09
CA PRO A 67 -7.59 4.46 -2.88
C PRO A 67 -7.01 3.07 -2.60
N ASN A 68 -7.27 2.52 -1.41
CA ASN A 68 -6.73 1.20 -1.03
C ASN A 68 -7.35 0.09 -1.91
N VAL A 69 -6.70 -0.22 -3.03
CA VAL A 69 -7.16 -1.20 -4.02
C VAL A 69 -7.36 -2.58 -3.39
N GLY A 70 -6.46 -3.00 -2.50
CA GLY A 70 -6.59 -4.29 -1.80
C GLY A 70 -7.80 -4.36 -0.87
N HIS A 71 -8.23 -3.23 -0.29
CA HIS A 71 -9.50 -3.16 0.44
C HIS A 71 -10.70 -3.22 -0.52
N ILE A 72 -10.65 -2.47 -1.62
CA ILE A 72 -11.72 -2.45 -2.64
C ILE A 72 -11.94 -3.85 -3.22
N LEU A 73 -10.86 -4.53 -3.62
CA LEU A 73 -10.93 -5.88 -4.17
C LEU A 73 -11.54 -6.86 -3.17
N ARG A 74 -11.13 -6.85 -1.90
CA ARG A 74 -11.73 -7.71 -0.86
C ARG A 74 -13.19 -7.38 -0.58
N LYS A 75 -13.55 -6.10 -0.58
CA LYS A 75 -14.93 -5.64 -0.37
C LYS A 75 -15.88 -6.14 -1.46
N HIS A 76 -15.41 -6.16 -2.71
CA HIS A 76 -16.22 -6.55 -3.87
C HIS A 76 -16.00 -7.99 -4.34
N LEU A 77 -15.07 -8.72 -3.71
CA LEU A 77 -14.83 -10.14 -3.99
C LEU A 77 -16.12 -10.99 -3.91
N PRO A 78 -17.06 -10.76 -2.97
CA PRO A 78 -18.31 -11.51 -2.94
C PRO A 78 -19.17 -11.37 -4.20
N THR A 79 -19.04 -10.28 -4.97
CA THR A 79 -19.75 -10.07 -6.24
C THR A 79 -19.37 -11.11 -7.29
N LEU A 80 -18.16 -11.68 -7.23
CA LEU A 80 -17.75 -12.77 -8.12
C LEU A 80 -18.45 -14.09 -7.78
N HIS A 81 -19.07 -14.20 -6.60
CA HIS A 81 -19.77 -15.41 -6.17
C HIS A 81 -21.30 -15.26 -6.20
N THR A 82 -21.83 -14.12 -6.68
CA THR A 82 -23.28 -13.92 -6.79
C THR A 82 -23.93 -14.67 -7.96
N SER A 83 -23.21 -14.87 -9.08
CA SER A 83 -23.75 -15.63 -10.22
C SER A 83 -23.11 -17.01 -10.32
N ASP A 84 -23.90 -18.01 -10.71
CA ASP A 84 -23.40 -19.38 -10.85
C ASP A 84 -22.37 -19.51 -11.98
N HIS A 85 -22.51 -18.69 -13.03
CA HIS A 85 -21.51 -18.58 -14.08
C HIS A 85 -20.14 -18.12 -13.51
N MET A 86 -20.12 -17.08 -12.68
CA MET A 86 -18.87 -16.57 -12.11
C MET A 86 -18.26 -17.52 -11.08
N LYS A 87 -19.07 -18.28 -10.33
CA LYS A 87 -18.57 -19.36 -9.46
C LYS A 87 -17.82 -20.44 -10.26
N ASN A 88 -18.32 -20.77 -11.46
CA ASN A 88 -17.68 -21.75 -12.32
C ASN A 88 -16.40 -21.23 -12.97
N VAL A 89 -16.34 -19.93 -13.29
CA VAL A 89 -15.15 -19.28 -13.87
C VAL A 89 -14.05 -19.08 -12.83
N PHE A 90 -14.41 -18.81 -11.57
CA PHE A 90 -13.46 -18.56 -10.47
C PHE A 90 -13.60 -19.59 -9.33
N PRO A 91 -13.24 -20.87 -9.55
CA PRO A 91 -13.29 -21.88 -8.51
C PRO A 91 -12.17 -21.63 -7.46
N GLY A 92 -12.53 -21.59 -6.18
CA GLY A 92 -11.56 -21.59 -5.06
C GLY A 92 -11.11 -20.22 -4.53
N THR A 93 -11.77 -19.11 -4.90
CA THR A 93 -11.44 -17.73 -4.44
C THR A 93 -12.10 -17.31 -3.11
N ARG A 94 -12.51 -18.27 -2.27
CA ARG A 94 -13.16 -18.02 -0.96
C ARG A 94 -12.18 -17.55 0.12
#